data_AF-A0A7X0EY76-F1
#
_entry.id   AF-A0A7X0EY76-F1
#
_cell.length_a   1.000
_cell.length_b   1.000
_cell.length_c   1.000
_cell.angle_alpha   90.00
_cell.angle_beta   90.00
_cell.angle_gamma   90.00
#
_symmetry.space_group_name_H-M   'P 1'
#
loop_
_entity.id
_entity.type
_entity.pdbx_description
1 polymer ?
#
loop_
_entity_poly.entity_id
_entity_poly.type
_entity_poly.pdbx_seq_one_letter_code
_entity_poly.pdbx_strand_id
1 'polypeptide(L)'
;MPTSKTVKEQQRAYAERLLTALGRELAERDVTVVLVVDQDGRPALDVTDSRCRMRRVFVQLPFCWFYWGDQGDERVSFLQMPAAVDRIERAAREGWRDGEQGELSIDLNKMLDAYRG
;
A
#
# COMPACT_ATOMS: atom_id res chain seq x y z
N MET A 1 -32.62 5.92 -11.23
CA MET A 1 -32.39 4.95 -10.14
C MET A 1 -30.90 4.91 -9.88
N PRO A 2 -30.39 5.15 -8.65
CA PRO A 2 -28.97 4.99 -8.39
C PRO A 2 -28.69 3.49 -8.33
N THR A 3 -27.83 3.01 -9.23
CA THR A 3 -27.33 1.64 -9.20
C THR A 3 -26.55 1.44 -7.90
N SER A 4 -27.01 0.52 -7.05
CA SER A 4 -26.28 0.10 -5.87
C SER A 4 -24.94 -0.46 -6.32
N LYS A 5 -23.85 0.31 -6.15
CA LYS A 5 -22.50 -0.17 -6.43
C LYS A 5 -22.25 -1.45 -5.64
N THR A 6 -21.63 -2.45 -6.26
CA THR A 6 -21.29 -3.69 -5.56
C THR A 6 -20.29 -3.41 -4.44
N VAL A 7 -20.26 -4.25 -3.39
CA VAL A 7 -19.29 -4.11 -2.29
C VAL A 7 -17.85 -4.04 -2.82
N LYS A 8 -17.54 -4.81 -3.88
CA LYS A 8 -16.22 -4.81 -4.54
C LYS A 8 -15.89 -3.46 -5.18
N GLU A 9 -16.85 -2.81 -5.84
CA GLU A 9 -16.67 -1.48 -6.41
C GLU A 9 -16.48 -0.40 -5.34
N GLN A 10 -17.21 -0.51 -4.22
CA GLN A 10 -17.06 0.39 -3.09
C GLN A 10 -15.67 0.26 -2.44
N GLN A 11 -15.22 -0.98 -2.24
CA GLN A 11 -13.87 -1.27 -1.73
C GLN A 11 -12.78 -0.76 -2.67
N ARG A 12 -12.92 -0.97 -3.98
CA ARG A 12 -11.99 -0.45 -4.99
C ARG A 12 -11.92 1.08 -4.94
N ALA A 13 -13.07 1.75 -4.96
CA ALA A 13 -13.13 3.21 -4.91
C ALA A 13 -12.55 3.76 -3.60
N TYR A 14 -12.73 3.05 -2.49
CA TYR A 14 -12.16 3.44 -1.21
C TYR A 14 -10.62 3.28 -1.19
N ALA A 15 -10.10 2.16 -1.71
CA ALA A 15 -8.67 1.96 -1.86
C ALA A 15 -8.03 3.02 -2.76
N GLU A 16 -8.66 3.36 -3.89
CA GLU A 16 -8.20 4.41 -4.79
C GLU A 16 -8.16 5.78 -4.11
N ARG A 17 -9.17 6.12 -3.30
CA ARG A 17 -9.17 7.35 -2.49
C ARG A 17 -8.02 7.40 -1.49
N LEU A 18 -7.74 6.29 -0.80
CA LEU A 18 -6.63 6.20 0.15
C LEU A 18 -5.28 6.37 -0.56
N LEU A 19 -5.08 5.72 -1.71
CA LEU A 19 -3.86 5.83 -2.50
C LEU A 19 -3.68 7.23 -3.11
N THR A 20 -4.78 7.86 -3.54
CA THR A 20 -4.76 9.24 -4.03
C THR A 20 -4.37 10.22 -2.93
N ALA A 21 -4.91 10.04 -1.71
CA ALA A 21 -4.53 10.86 -0.56
C ALA A 21 -3.05 10.67 -0.19
N LEU A 22 -2.61 9.41 -0.08
CA LEU A 22 -1.20 9.08 0.14
C LEU A 22 -0.29 9.70 -0.92
N GLY A 23 -0.68 9.61 -2.19
CA GLY A 23 0.11 10.13 -3.29
C GLY A 23 0.26 11.66 -3.27
N ARG A 24 -0.78 12.39 -2.87
CA ARG A 24 -0.71 13.85 -2.69
C ARG A 24 0.29 14.24 -1.60
N GLU A 25 0.16 13.61 -0.44
CA GLU A 25 1.02 13.87 0.72
C GLU A 25 2.49 13.51 0.42
N LEU A 26 2.75 12.43 -0.33
CA LEU A 26 4.10 12.06 -0.76
C LEU A 26 4.66 13.05 -1.79
N ALA A 27 3.83 13.52 -2.73
CA ALA A 27 4.24 14.49 -3.74
C ALA A 27 4.59 15.85 -3.12
N GLU A 28 3.89 16.27 -2.05
CA GLU A 28 4.23 17.47 -1.26
C GLU A 28 5.62 17.38 -0.59
N ARG A 29 6.19 16.17 -0.50
CA ARG A 29 7.52 15.89 0.09
C ARG A 29 8.56 15.50 -0.96
N ASP A 30 8.32 15.86 -2.22
CA ASP A 30 9.17 15.60 -3.38
C ASP A 30 9.41 14.11 -3.67
N VAL A 31 8.50 13.23 -3.23
CA VAL A 31 8.52 11.82 -3.61
C VAL A 31 7.71 11.62 -4.89
N THR A 32 8.38 11.16 -5.95
CA THR A 32 7.71 10.86 -7.24
C THR A 32 6.79 9.66 -7.09
N VAL A 33 5.50 9.87 -7.37
CA VAL A 33 4.46 8.83 -7.29
C VAL A 33 3.55 8.83 -8.51
N VAL A 34 3.04 7.65 -8.86
CA VAL A 34 2.08 7.48 -9.96
C VAL A 34 0.97 6.53 -9.51
N LEU A 35 -0.29 6.98 -9.60
CA LEU A 35 -1.44 6.11 -9.37
C LEU A 35 -1.62 5.20 -10.59
N VAL A 36 -1.64 3.89 -10.35
CA VAL A 36 -1.74 2.86 -11.38
C VAL A 36 -2.84 1.87 -11.06
N VAL A 37 -3.24 1.10 -12.06
CA VAL A 37 -4.12 -0.05 -11.91
C VAL A 37 -3.34 -1.28 -12.36
N ASP A 38 -3.21 -2.26 -11.48
CA ASP A 38 -2.51 -3.51 -11.76
C ASP A 38 -3.29 -4.38 -12.77
N GLN A 39 -2.65 -5.44 -13.27
CA GLN A 39 -3.21 -6.39 -14.23
C GLN A 39 -4.53 -6.99 -13.74
N ASP A 40 -4.67 -7.23 -12.43
CA ASP A 40 -5.89 -7.74 -11.81
C ASP A 40 -6.98 -6.68 -11.57
N GLY A 41 -6.77 -5.46 -12.06
CA GLY A 41 -7.68 -4.33 -11.88
C GLY A 41 -7.59 -3.68 -10.49
N ARG A 42 -6.58 -4.04 -9.69
CA ARG A 42 -6.35 -3.52 -8.34
C ARG A 42 -5.65 -2.16 -8.39
N PRO A 43 -6.18 -1.12 -7.73
CA PRO A 43 -5.49 0.17 -7.66
C PRO A 43 -4.24 0.06 -6.79
N ALA A 44 -3.18 0.74 -7.22
CA ALA A 44 -1.92 0.82 -6.50
C ALA A 44 -1.23 2.17 -6.75
N LEU A 45 -0.22 2.49 -5.95
CA LEU A 45 0.60 3.69 -6.10
C LEU A 45 2.05 3.26 -6.31
N ASP A 46 2.58 3.49 -7.51
CA ASP A 46 4.00 3.27 -7.76
C ASP A 46 4.78 4.45 -7.16
N VAL A 47 5.73 4.15 -6.27
CA VAL A 47 6.55 5.12 -5.54
C VAL A 47 8.01 4.91 -5.93
N THR A 48 8.67 5.98 -6.38
CA THR A 48 10.08 5.94 -6.79
C THR A 48 11.00 6.23 -5.61
N ASP A 49 12.03 5.41 -5.40
CA ASP A 49 13.07 5.64 -4.38
C ASP A 49 14.19 6.58 -4.87
N SER A 50 15.11 6.88 -3.94
CA SER A 50 16.34 7.66 -4.18
C SER A 50 17.29 7.06 -5.23
N ARG A 51 17.08 5.81 -5.66
CA ARG A 51 17.87 5.10 -6.67
C ARG A 51 17.08 4.89 -7.98
N CYS A 52 15.99 5.65 -8.17
CA CYS A 52 15.12 5.57 -9.34
C CYS A 52 14.45 4.19 -9.53
N ARG A 53 14.28 3.43 -8.46
CA ARG A 53 13.54 2.16 -8.50
C ARG A 53 12.12 2.40 -8.05
N MET A 54 11.18 1.79 -8.76
CA MET A 54 9.77 1.88 -8.43
C MET A 54 9.37 0.71 -7.52
N ARG A 55 8.54 1.00 -6.53
CA ARG A 55 7.86 -0.02 -5.72
C ARG A 55 6.38 0.29 -5.66
N ARG A 56 5.57 -0.75 -5.79
CA ARG A 56 4.12 -0.62 -5.81
C ARG A 56 3.55 -0.71 -4.40
N VAL A 57 2.91 0.36 -3.96
CA VAL A 57 2.17 0.40 -2.69
C VAL A 57 0.72 0.04 -2.96
N PHE A 58 0.22 -0.96 -2.23
CA PHE A 58 -1.16 -1.41 -2.29
C PHE A 58 -1.89 -1.12 -0.98
N VAL A 59 -3.23 -1.18 -1.04
CA VAL A 59 -4.10 -1.13 0.14
C VAL A 59 -4.56 -2.53 0.51
N GLN A 60 -4.40 -2.91 1.77
CA GLN A 60 -5.02 -4.08 2.38
C GLN A 60 -6.12 -3.62 3.35
N LEU A 61 -7.36 -3.61 2.89
CA LEU A 61 -8.50 -3.03 3.63
C LEU A 61 -8.82 -3.74 4.95
N PRO A 62 -8.88 -5.09 5.05
CA PRO A 62 -9.25 -5.77 6.29
C PRO A 62 -8.30 -5.48 7.46
N PHE A 63 -7.03 -5.23 7.17
CA PHE A 63 -5.99 -4.94 8.17
C PHE A 63 -5.65 -3.45 8.29
N CYS A 64 -6.33 -2.61 7.51
CA CYS A 64 -6.10 -1.18 7.44
C CYS A 64 -4.65 -0.78 7.09
N TRP A 65 -4.01 -1.49 6.17
CA TRP A 65 -2.61 -1.26 5.82
C TRP A 65 -2.41 -0.69 4.42
N PHE A 66 -1.41 0.17 4.29
CA PHE A 66 -0.60 0.23 3.08
C PHE A 66 0.52 -0.80 3.18
N TYR A 67 0.88 -1.43 2.07
CA TYR A 67 2.02 -2.34 2.02
C TYR A 67 2.69 -2.33 0.66
N TRP A 68 3.98 -2.67 0.62
CA TRP A 68 4.82 -2.64 -0.59
C TRP A 68 5.79 -3.83 -0.68
N GLY A 69 5.48 -4.89 0.06
CA GLY A 69 6.20 -6.15 0.06
C GLY A 69 5.59 -7.13 1.06
N ASP A 70 6.28 -8.24 1.31
CA ASP A 70 5.82 -9.34 2.17
C ASP A 70 6.42 -9.26 3.59
N GLN A 71 7.40 -8.40 3.82
CA GLN A 71 8.11 -8.32 5.10
C GLN A 71 7.32 -7.59 6.18
N GLY A 72 7.74 -7.85 7.43
CA GLY A 72 7.19 -7.25 8.66
C GLY A 72 7.08 -5.72 8.62
N ASP A 73 8.13 -5.11 8.07
CA ASP A 73 8.37 -3.68 8.04
C ASP A 73 7.93 -3.02 6.72
N GLU A 74 7.50 -3.79 5.72
CA GLU A 74 7.03 -3.31 4.42
C GLU A 74 5.52 -3.02 4.39
N ARG A 75 4.98 -2.66 5.56
CA ARG A 75 3.58 -2.30 5.79
C ARG A 75 3.44 -1.24 6.86
N VAL A 76 2.39 -0.42 6.75
CA VAL A 76 2.05 0.62 7.73
C VAL A 76 0.54 0.85 7.77
N SER A 77 0.01 1.19 8.95
CA SER A 77 -1.41 1.48 9.10
C SER A 77 -1.80 2.79 8.42
N PHE A 78 -2.84 2.76 7.58
CA PHE A 78 -3.40 3.97 6.98
C PHE A 78 -4.37 4.72 7.90
N LEU A 79 -4.67 4.20 9.10
CA LEU A 79 -5.52 4.88 10.09
C LEU A 79 -4.84 6.15 10.63
N GLN A 80 -3.52 6.25 10.52
CA GLN A 80 -2.72 7.41 10.85
C GLN A 80 -1.97 7.86 9.59
N MET A 81 -2.69 8.55 8.68
CA MET A 81 -2.16 8.96 7.38
C MET A 81 -0.80 9.69 7.49
N PRO A 82 -0.60 10.67 8.40
CA PRO A 82 0.71 11.34 8.52
C PRO A 82 1.85 10.37 8.82
N ALA A 83 1.65 9.44 9.76
CA ALA A 83 2.65 8.43 10.09
C ALA A 83 2.89 7.43 8.96
N ALA A 84 1.86 7.11 8.17
CA ALA A 84 2.01 6.28 6.99
C ALA A 84 2.85 6.97 5.91
N VAL A 85 2.61 8.26 5.67
CA VAL A 85 3.39 9.08 4.73
C VAL A 85 4.85 9.13 5.19
N ASP A 86 5.10 9.46 6.46
CA ASP A 86 6.45 9.51 7.04
C ASP A 86 7.20 8.18 6.84
N ARG A 87 6.50 7.06 7.07
CA ARG A 87 7.10 5.72 6.98
C ARG A 87 7.47 5.35 5.54
N ILE A 88 6.61 5.65 4.58
CA ILE A 88 6.81 5.33 3.16
C ILE A 88 7.83 6.28 2.54
N GLU A 89 7.77 7.58 2.85
CA GLU A 89 8.80 8.56 2.46
C GLU A 89 10.17 8.13 2.95
N ARG A 90 10.29 7.76 4.24
CA ARG A 90 11.57 7.28 4.79
C ARG A 90 12.09 6.06 4.04
N ALA A 91 11.23 5.08 3.75
CA ALA A 91 11.61 3.90 2.97
C ALA A 91 12.07 4.26 1.54
N ALA A 92 11.36 5.18 0.88
CA ALA A 92 11.75 5.68 -0.45
C ALA A 92 13.08 6.43 -0.42
N ARG A 93 13.38 7.18 0.64
CA ARG A 93 14.66 7.89 0.80
C ARG A 93 15.82 6.94 1.09
N GLU A 94 15.61 5.98 1.98
CA GLU A 94 16.60 4.94 2.32
C GLU A 94 16.88 4.02 1.13
N GLY A 95 15.91 3.88 0.22
CA GLY A 95 15.98 3.00 -0.94
C GLY A 95 15.18 1.73 -0.67
N TRP A 96 14.47 1.27 -1.69
CA TRP A 96 13.75 0.00 -1.62
C TRP A 96 14.71 -1.18 -1.39
N ARG A 97 14.21 -2.25 -0.80
CA ARG A 97 14.99 -3.48 -0.68
C ARG A 97 15.40 -4.02 -2.06
N ASP A 98 16.59 -4.61 -2.18
CA ASP A 98 16.97 -5.31 -3.41
C ASP A 98 16.15 -6.58 -3.60
N GLY A 99 15.79 -6.89 -4.85
CA GLY A 99 15.02 -8.08 -5.22
C GLY A 99 13.57 -7.82 -5.62
N GLU A 100 12.89 -8.91 -5.95
CA GLU A 100 11.47 -8.89 -6.35
C GLU A 100 10.59 -8.41 -5.21
N GLN A 101 9.55 -7.64 -5.55
CA GLN A 101 8.52 -7.27 -4.59
C GLN A 101 7.70 -8.51 -4.24
N GLY A 102 7.84 -8.99 -3.01
CA GLY A 102 7.01 -10.07 -2.49
C GLY A 102 5.53 -9.66 -2.45
N GLU A 103 4.63 -10.62 -2.66
CA GLU A 103 3.20 -10.41 -2.46
C GLU A 103 2.84 -10.66 -1.00
N LEU A 104 2.05 -9.74 -0.41
CA LEU A 104 1.53 -9.92 0.95
C LEU A 104 0.54 -11.10 0.98
N SER A 105 1.04 -12.26 1.36
CA SER A 105 0.23 -13.44 1.68
C SER A 105 -0.09 -13.46 3.17
N ILE A 106 -1.37 -13.39 3.52
CA ILE A 106 -1.83 -13.49 4.91
C ILE A 106 -2.31 -14.92 5.12
N ASP A 107 -1.43 -15.75 5.66
CA ASP A 107 -1.78 -17.10 6.10
C ASP A 107 -2.42 -17.04 7.49
N LEU A 108 -3.75 -17.08 7.52
CA LEU A 108 -4.54 -17.06 8.75
C LEU A 108 -4.24 -18.25 9.67
N ASN A 109 -3.80 -19.40 9.13
CA ASN A 109 -3.46 -20.57 9.95
C ASN A 109 -2.16 -20.31 10.74
N LYS A 110 -1.15 -19.70 10.11
CA LYS A 110 0.08 -19.30 10.80
C LYS A 110 -0.16 -18.23 11.87
N MET A 111 -1.13 -17.34 11.68
CA MET A 111 -1.51 -16.39 12.73
C MET A 111 -2.14 -17.09 13.94
N LEU A 112 -2.99 -18.09 13.72
CA LEU A 112 -3.60 -18.84 14.82
C LEU A 112 -2.58 -19.64 15.64
N ASP A 113 -1.56 -20.21 15.00
CA ASP A 113 -0.49 -20.94 15.68
C ASP A 113 0.38 -20.02 16.54
N ALA A 114 0.65 -18.79 16.07
CA ALA A 114 1.39 -17.78 16.84
C ALA A 114 0.66 -17.28 18.10
N TYR A 115 -0.68 -17.36 18.13
CA TYR A 115 -1.49 -17.03 19.31
C TYR A 115 -1.74 -18.23 20.24
N ARG A 116 -1.36 -19.45 19.83
CA ARG A 116 -1.47 -20.68 20.64
C ARG A 116 -0.15 -21.09 21.30
N GLY A 117 0.94 -20.35 21.05
CA GLY A 117 2.26 -20.55 21.65
C GLY A 117 2.49 -19.71 22.89
#